data_AF-A0A970F041-F1
#
_entry.id   AF-A0A970F041-F1
#
_cell.length_a   1.000
_cell.length_b   1.000
_cell.length_c   1.000
_cell.angle_alpha   90.00
_cell.angle_beta   90.00
_cell.angle_gamma   90.00
#
_symmetry.space_group_name_H-M   'P 1'
#
loop_
_entity.id
_entity.type
_entity.pdbx_description
1 polymer ?
#
loop_
_entity_poly.entity_id
_entity_poly.type
_entity_poly.pdbx_seq_one_letter_code
_entity_poly.pdbx_strand_id
1 'polypeptide(L)'
;KMKKLVIVLLLVVLLVGCNNNIVWEKTEDSLKFKEEYENLNGEKNSSGYEYLNVEIPGANPFKYLTTEEVVEFLEEGTGVIYFGMPTCPYCRSTLEALLEFAKQNNIKTIYYYNPQKIRDENTVEYQKIVEILHYFLPVDKVTQNEDDIDFDPNKKRLLVPDVYFVYQGEVISHYSAVDHRTKLTEDELQEEVRKYQSAYEDYIAYQSTCNGSC
;
A
#
# COMPACT_ATOMS: atom_id res chain seq x y z
N LYS A 1 -25.36 5.25 48.38
CA LYS A 1 -24.06 4.83 47.79
C LYS A 1 -24.33 3.89 46.62
N MET A 2 -24.51 4.41 45.41
CA MET A 2 -24.64 3.64 44.16
C MET A 2 -24.06 4.51 43.04
N LYS A 3 -22.73 4.48 42.87
CA LYS A 3 -22.03 5.20 41.78
C LYS A 3 -20.82 4.44 41.23
N LYS A 4 -20.67 3.15 41.55
CA LYS A 4 -19.48 2.38 41.14
C LYS A 4 -19.77 1.14 40.28
N LEU A 5 -21.03 0.87 39.91
CA LEU A 5 -21.37 -0.33 39.13
C LEU A 5 -21.74 -0.09 37.66
N VAL A 6 -21.77 1.15 37.17
CA VAL A 6 -22.16 1.45 35.77
C VAL A 6 -20.96 1.58 34.83
N ILE A 7 -19.73 1.71 35.34
CA ILE A 7 -18.54 1.95 34.50
C ILE A 7 -17.90 0.65 33.97
N VAL A 8 -18.21 -0.51 34.57
CA VAL A 8 -17.61 -1.79 34.13
C VAL A 8 -18.34 -2.42 32.94
N LEU A 9 -19.57 -2.00 32.63
CA LEU A 9 -20.31 -2.53 31.49
C LEU A 9 -19.98 -1.84 30.15
N LEU A 10 -19.33 -0.66 30.17
CA LEU A 10 -18.94 0.07 28.96
C LEU A 10 -17.55 -0.32 28.42
N LEU A 11 -16.76 -1.07 29.19
CA LEU A 11 -15.40 -1.52 28.83
C LEU A 11 -15.34 -2.95 28.28
N VAL A 12 -16.48 -3.66 28.26
CA VAL A 12 -16.55 -5.06 27.77
C VAL A 12 -17.11 -5.15 26.34
N VAL A 13 -17.56 -4.03 25.75
CA VAL A 13 -18.17 -4.00 24.41
C VAL A 13 -17.16 -3.74 23.27
N LEU A 14 -15.89 -3.45 23.58
CA LEU A 14 -14.83 -3.30 22.54
C LEU A 14 -14.05 -4.59 22.23
N LEU A 15 -14.41 -5.72 22.84
CA LEU A 15 -13.84 -7.04 22.53
C LEU A 15 -14.81 -7.94 21.75
N VAL A 16 -15.80 -7.36 21.06
CA VAL A 16 -16.34 -8.03 19.87
C VAL A 16 -15.32 -7.77 18.77
N GLY A 17 -14.23 -8.53 18.81
CA GLY A 17 -13.51 -8.84 17.58
C GLY A 17 -14.55 -9.46 16.67
N CYS A 18 -15.08 -8.64 15.75
CA CYS A 18 -15.91 -9.13 14.67
C CYS A 18 -15.02 -10.12 13.92
N ASN A 19 -15.20 -11.41 14.21
CA ASN A 19 -14.67 -12.55 13.47
C ASN A 19 -15.33 -12.62 12.07
N ASN A 20 -15.46 -11.47 11.41
CA ASN A 20 -15.69 -11.40 9.99
C ASN A 20 -14.35 -11.74 9.39
N ASN A 21 -14.11 -13.02 9.14
CA ASN A 21 -13.05 -13.39 8.22
C ASN A 21 -13.52 -12.88 6.86
N ILE A 22 -12.96 -11.76 6.42
CA ILE A 22 -13.21 -11.29 5.07
C ILE A 22 -12.88 -12.43 4.10
N VAL A 23 -13.82 -12.71 3.21
CA VAL A 23 -13.62 -13.63 2.10
C VAL A 23 -13.61 -12.77 0.85
N TRP A 24 -12.44 -12.60 0.26
CA TRP A 24 -12.34 -11.95 -1.05
C TRP A 24 -12.97 -12.85 -2.11
N GLU A 25 -13.54 -12.23 -3.13
CA GLU A 25 -14.03 -12.94 -4.30
C GLU A 25 -12.90 -13.06 -5.33
N LYS A 26 -12.95 -14.11 -6.14
CA LYS A 26 -12.05 -14.26 -7.28
C LYS A 26 -12.58 -13.40 -8.43
N THR A 27 -11.79 -12.43 -8.86
CA THR A 27 -12.08 -11.52 -9.97
C THR A 27 -11.05 -11.67 -11.08
N GLU A 28 -11.27 -11.02 -12.22
CA GLU A 28 -10.25 -10.94 -13.28
C GLU A 28 -8.97 -10.26 -12.76
N ASP A 29 -9.12 -9.13 -12.06
CA ASP A 29 -8.02 -8.39 -11.45
C ASP A 29 -7.25 -9.21 -10.41
N SER A 30 -7.95 -9.95 -9.53
CA SER A 30 -7.29 -10.75 -8.50
C SER A 30 -6.47 -11.88 -9.12
N LEU A 31 -6.97 -12.49 -10.20
CA LEU A 31 -6.25 -13.51 -10.97
C LEU A 31 -5.06 -12.91 -11.73
N LYS A 32 -5.25 -11.77 -12.39
CA LYS A 32 -4.20 -11.05 -13.11
C LYS A 32 -3.05 -10.66 -12.17
N PHE A 33 -3.36 -10.10 -11.00
CA PHE A 33 -2.36 -9.74 -10.00
C PHE A 33 -1.54 -10.94 -9.54
N LYS A 34 -2.22 -12.07 -9.23
CA LYS A 34 -1.55 -13.33 -8.90
C LYS A 34 -0.62 -13.77 -10.02
N GLU A 35 -1.13 -13.81 -11.25
CA GLU A 35 -0.38 -14.29 -12.42
C GLU A 35 0.85 -13.42 -12.71
N GLU A 36 0.73 -12.09 -12.72
CA GLU A 36 1.83 -11.17 -12.99
C GLU A 36 3.00 -11.36 -12.01
N TYR A 37 2.71 -11.59 -10.74
CA TYR A 37 3.73 -11.80 -9.72
C TYR A 37 4.27 -13.24 -9.76
N GLU A 38 3.42 -14.25 -9.80
CA GLU A 38 3.85 -15.66 -9.71
C GLU A 38 4.51 -16.18 -10.99
N ASN A 39 4.21 -15.63 -12.17
CA ASN A 39 4.90 -16.00 -13.41
C ASN A 39 6.40 -15.67 -13.39
N LEU A 40 6.84 -14.82 -12.46
CA LEU A 40 8.26 -14.52 -12.25
C LEU A 40 8.92 -15.44 -11.22
N ASN A 41 8.17 -16.32 -10.53
CA ASN A 41 8.75 -17.26 -9.56
C ASN A 41 9.78 -18.18 -10.24
N GLY A 42 10.99 -18.25 -9.71
CA GLY A 42 12.10 -19.03 -10.28
C GLY A 42 12.77 -18.40 -11.51
N GLU A 43 12.22 -17.32 -12.06
CA GLU A 43 12.84 -16.58 -13.17
C GLU A 43 13.99 -15.70 -12.68
N LYS A 44 14.93 -15.39 -13.57
CA LYS A 44 16.07 -14.51 -13.28
C LYS A 44 15.89 -13.14 -13.92
N ASN A 45 16.27 -12.10 -13.18
CA ASN A 45 16.37 -10.76 -13.73
C ASN A 45 17.61 -10.61 -14.64
N SER A 46 17.74 -9.44 -15.28
CA SER A 46 18.86 -9.13 -16.20
C SER A 46 20.25 -9.23 -15.54
N SER A 47 20.33 -9.08 -14.22
CA SER A 47 21.56 -9.23 -13.43
C SER A 47 21.81 -10.67 -12.97
N GLY A 48 20.98 -11.63 -13.38
CA GLY A 48 21.11 -13.06 -13.06
C GLY A 48 20.62 -13.46 -11.67
N TYR A 49 20.01 -12.55 -10.91
CA TYR A 49 19.40 -12.87 -9.62
C TYR A 49 17.98 -13.39 -9.82
N GLU A 50 17.66 -14.47 -9.11
CA GLU A 50 16.31 -15.06 -9.10
C GLU A 50 15.32 -14.13 -8.40
N TYR A 51 14.10 -14.02 -8.93
CA TYR A 51 13.03 -13.33 -8.24
C TYR A 51 12.58 -14.13 -7.03
N LEU A 52 12.30 -13.43 -5.92
CA LEU A 52 11.73 -14.04 -4.73
C LEU A 52 10.41 -14.73 -5.07
N ASN A 53 10.26 -16.01 -4.70
CA ASN A 53 8.99 -16.70 -4.90
C ASN A 53 7.93 -16.15 -3.96
N VAL A 54 6.77 -15.84 -4.52
CA VAL A 54 5.58 -15.41 -3.77
C VAL A 54 4.42 -16.38 -4.03
N GLU A 55 3.52 -16.50 -3.07
CA GLU A 55 2.27 -17.25 -3.21
C GLU A 55 1.10 -16.31 -2.88
N ILE A 56 0.25 -16.07 -3.87
CA ILE A 56 -0.85 -15.12 -3.80
C ILE A 56 -2.17 -15.88 -3.92
N PRO A 57 -3.12 -15.71 -2.99
CA PRO A 57 -4.43 -16.30 -3.10
C PRO A 57 -5.13 -15.89 -4.41
N GLY A 58 -5.79 -16.83 -5.11
CA GLY A 58 -6.51 -16.51 -6.34
C GLY A 58 -7.69 -15.54 -6.12
N ALA A 59 -8.23 -15.49 -4.90
CA ALA A 59 -9.13 -14.44 -4.44
C ALA A 59 -8.37 -13.56 -3.46
N ASN A 60 -8.18 -12.29 -3.83
CA ASN A 60 -7.37 -11.30 -3.11
C ASN A 60 -7.98 -9.90 -3.32
N PRO A 61 -7.61 -8.87 -2.54
CA PRO A 61 -8.29 -7.57 -2.56
C PRO A 61 -7.88 -6.67 -3.73
N PHE A 62 -6.95 -7.08 -4.59
CA PHE A 62 -6.36 -6.17 -5.57
C PHE A 62 -7.34 -5.85 -6.70
N LYS A 63 -7.46 -4.56 -6.99
CA LYS A 63 -8.23 -4.02 -8.12
C LYS A 63 -7.36 -3.07 -8.92
N TYR A 64 -7.20 -3.32 -10.21
CA TYR A 64 -6.35 -2.49 -11.06
C TYR A 64 -7.01 -1.13 -11.30
N LEU A 65 -6.19 -0.09 -11.31
CA LEU A 65 -6.56 1.21 -11.88
C LEU A 65 -5.79 1.45 -13.17
N THR A 66 -6.41 2.14 -14.11
CA THR A 66 -5.74 2.81 -15.23
C THR A 66 -4.98 4.05 -14.73
N THR A 67 -4.11 4.62 -15.57
CA THR A 67 -3.35 5.82 -15.20
C THR A 67 -4.28 6.98 -14.83
N GLU A 68 -5.35 7.18 -15.59
CA GLU A 68 -6.34 8.23 -15.37
C GLU A 68 -7.10 8.00 -14.06
N GLU A 69 -7.54 6.76 -13.81
CA GLU A 69 -8.26 6.41 -12.57
C GLU A 69 -7.37 6.55 -11.32
N VAL A 70 -6.05 6.38 -11.42
CA VAL A 70 -5.14 6.63 -10.28
C VAL A 70 -5.16 8.10 -9.90
N VAL A 71 -5.07 9.00 -10.89
CA VAL A 71 -5.10 10.45 -10.63
C VAL A 71 -6.45 10.83 -10.02
N GLU A 72 -7.55 10.35 -10.60
CA GLU A 72 -8.90 10.58 -10.06
C GLU A 72 -9.06 10.03 -8.64
N PHE A 73 -8.55 8.82 -8.37
CA PHE A 73 -8.58 8.24 -7.03
C PHE A 73 -7.79 9.07 -6.02
N LEU A 74 -6.65 9.62 -6.40
CA LEU A 74 -5.86 10.49 -5.52
C LEU A 74 -6.49 11.87 -5.31
N GLU A 75 -7.30 12.37 -6.25
CA GLU A 75 -7.95 13.68 -6.14
C GLU A 75 -9.30 13.63 -5.40
N GLU A 76 -10.01 12.51 -5.46
CA GLU A 76 -11.41 12.42 -4.98
C GLU A 76 -11.72 11.12 -4.21
N GLY A 77 -10.85 10.11 -4.33
CA GLY A 77 -11.11 8.75 -3.87
C GLY A 77 -11.05 8.59 -2.35
N THR A 78 -11.55 7.44 -1.90
CA THR A 78 -11.43 6.98 -0.52
C THR A 78 -11.06 5.52 -0.50
N GLY A 79 -10.03 5.16 0.26
CA GLY A 79 -9.60 3.77 0.43
C GLY A 79 -8.09 3.62 0.48
N VAL A 80 -7.61 2.47 0.04
CA VAL A 80 -6.19 2.08 0.08
C VAL A 80 -5.70 1.88 -1.35
N ILE A 81 -4.57 2.51 -1.70
CA ILE A 81 -3.88 2.30 -2.97
C ILE A 81 -2.46 1.81 -2.74
N TYR A 82 -2.09 0.75 -3.46
CA TYR A 82 -0.78 0.12 -3.48
C TYR A 82 -0.08 0.41 -4.81
N PHE A 83 1.06 1.11 -4.75
CA PHE A 83 1.99 1.24 -5.85
C PHE A 83 3.05 0.14 -5.76
N GLY A 84 3.07 -0.75 -6.75
CA GLY A 84 3.93 -1.94 -6.75
C GLY A 84 4.42 -2.32 -8.13
N MET A 85 5.44 -3.19 -8.19
CA MET A 85 5.91 -3.77 -9.44
C MET A 85 6.24 -5.25 -9.24
N PRO A 86 5.79 -6.16 -10.14
CA PRO A 86 6.08 -7.59 -10.02
C PRO A 86 7.59 -7.91 -9.99
N THR A 87 8.42 -7.10 -10.66
CA THR A 87 9.87 -7.27 -10.76
C THR A 87 10.64 -6.67 -9.57
N CYS A 88 9.98 -5.92 -8.68
CA CYS A 88 10.64 -5.25 -7.57
C CYS A 88 10.83 -6.21 -6.37
N PRO A 89 12.07 -6.44 -5.90
CA PRO A 89 12.30 -7.38 -4.81
C PRO A 89 11.64 -6.96 -3.49
N TYR A 90 11.56 -5.66 -3.22
CA TYR A 90 10.87 -5.11 -2.04
C TYR A 90 9.35 -5.28 -2.14
N CYS A 91 8.77 -5.12 -3.34
CA CYS A 91 7.34 -5.35 -3.55
C CYS A 91 6.96 -6.80 -3.29
N ARG A 92 7.82 -7.75 -3.68
CA ARG A 92 7.59 -9.18 -3.51
C ARG A 92 7.73 -9.62 -2.06
N SER A 93 8.68 -9.06 -1.30
CA SER A 93 8.94 -9.45 0.09
C SER A 93 7.82 -9.04 1.06
N THR A 94 7.20 -7.87 0.86
CA THR A 94 6.17 -7.33 1.77
C THR A 94 4.75 -7.80 1.47
N LEU A 95 4.52 -8.48 0.33
CA LEU A 95 3.18 -8.74 -0.18
C LEU A 95 2.32 -9.59 0.78
N GLU A 96 2.95 -10.56 1.44
CA GLU A 96 2.30 -11.40 2.47
C GLU A 96 1.83 -10.55 3.66
N ALA A 97 2.67 -9.63 4.13
CA ALA A 97 2.32 -8.70 5.21
C ALA A 97 1.15 -7.79 4.83
N LEU A 98 1.15 -7.25 3.60
CA LEU A 98 0.05 -6.41 3.12
C LEU A 98 -1.29 -7.17 3.06
N LEU A 99 -1.28 -8.41 2.58
CA LEU A 99 -2.46 -9.27 2.53
C LEU A 99 -2.96 -9.64 3.93
N GLU A 100 -2.05 -9.99 4.85
CA GLU A 100 -2.40 -10.32 6.23
C GLU A 100 -3.00 -9.10 6.95
N PHE A 101 -2.38 -7.91 6.82
CA PHE A 101 -2.94 -6.65 7.30
C PHE A 101 -4.35 -6.39 6.73
N ALA A 102 -4.53 -6.56 5.43
CA ALA A 102 -5.81 -6.31 4.76
C ALA A 102 -6.91 -7.25 5.27
N LYS A 103 -6.55 -8.51 5.51
CA LYS A 103 -7.46 -9.51 6.06
C LYS A 103 -7.85 -9.19 7.51
N GLN A 104 -6.89 -8.83 8.36
CA GLN A 104 -7.12 -8.45 9.76
C GLN A 104 -8.04 -7.24 9.88
N ASN A 105 -7.96 -6.30 8.94
CA ASN A 105 -8.73 -5.05 8.94
C ASN A 105 -9.99 -5.08 8.06
N ASN A 106 -10.39 -6.25 7.54
CA ASN A 106 -11.56 -6.38 6.68
C ASN A 106 -11.53 -5.47 5.43
N ILE A 107 -10.34 -5.22 4.88
CA ILE A 107 -10.16 -4.39 3.70
C ILE A 107 -10.62 -5.17 2.46
N LYS A 108 -11.73 -4.72 1.87
CA LYS A 108 -12.36 -5.35 0.71
C LYS A 108 -11.59 -5.13 -0.58
N THR A 109 -10.96 -3.98 -0.71
CA THR A 109 -10.29 -3.57 -1.95
C THR A 109 -9.01 -2.82 -1.61
N ILE A 110 -7.94 -3.21 -2.28
CA ILE A 110 -6.70 -2.44 -2.40
C ILE A 110 -6.58 -2.08 -3.87
N TYR A 111 -6.66 -0.80 -4.18
CA TYR A 111 -6.40 -0.34 -5.54
C TYR A 111 -4.92 -0.55 -5.86
N TYR A 112 -4.62 -1.04 -7.05
CA TYR A 112 -3.27 -1.37 -7.46
C TYR A 112 -2.90 -0.62 -8.73
N TYR A 113 -1.68 -0.08 -8.73
CA TYR A 113 -1.08 0.49 -9.93
C TYR A 113 0.41 0.16 -10.00
N ASN A 114 0.85 -0.19 -11.20
CA ASN A 114 2.27 -0.32 -11.52
C ASN A 114 2.76 0.96 -12.22
N PRO A 115 3.53 1.82 -11.52
CA PRO A 115 3.93 3.11 -12.07
C PRO A 115 5.15 3.03 -12.99
N GLN A 116 5.70 1.84 -13.27
CA GLN A 116 6.97 1.70 -13.98
C GLN A 116 6.99 2.49 -15.29
N LYS A 117 5.99 2.25 -16.15
CA LYS A 117 5.95 2.87 -17.48
C LYS A 117 5.88 4.39 -17.40
N ILE A 118 4.91 4.94 -16.66
CA ILE A 118 4.70 6.39 -16.59
C ILE A 118 5.87 7.11 -15.89
N ARG A 119 6.55 6.43 -14.98
CA ARG A 119 7.75 6.92 -14.30
C ARG A 119 8.96 6.93 -15.22
N ASP A 120 9.15 5.89 -16.02
CA ASP A 120 10.26 5.78 -16.96
C ASP A 120 10.09 6.79 -18.12
N GLU A 121 8.84 7.03 -18.55
CA GLU A 121 8.48 8.03 -19.58
C GLU A 121 8.31 9.45 -19.00
N ASN A 122 8.33 9.61 -17.68
CA ASN A 122 8.09 10.86 -16.94
C ASN A 122 6.85 11.63 -17.45
N THR A 123 5.71 10.94 -17.58
CA THR A 123 4.49 11.49 -18.18
C THR A 123 3.87 12.60 -17.33
N VAL A 124 2.91 13.33 -17.90
CA VAL A 124 2.16 14.39 -17.19
C VAL A 124 1.41 13.82 -16.00
N GLU A 125 0.82 12.63 -16.15
CA GLU A 125 0.11 11.93 -15.07
C GLU A 125 1.06 11.51 -13.96
N TYR A 126 2.28 11.06 -14.30
CA TYR A 126 3.29 10.76 -13.28
C TYR A 126 3.69 12.01 -12.49
N GLN A 127 3.91 13.13 -13.17
CA GLN A 127 4.23 14.40 -12.51
C GLN A 127 3.10 14.85 -11.58
N LYS A 128 1.84 14.66 -11.99
CA LYS A 128 0.68 14.97 -11.15
C LYS A 128 0.57 14.06 -9.93
N ILE A 129 0.83 12.76 -10.08
CA ILE A 129 0.93 11.83 -8.94
C ILE A 129 2.04 12.28 -7.99
N VAL A 130 3.21 12.65 -8.50
CA VAL A 130 4.34 13.16 -7.69
C VAL A 130 3.98 14.46 -6.97
N GLU A 131 3.21 15.34 -7.60
CA GLU A 131 2.71 16.58 -6.99
C GLU A 131 1.76 16.29 -5.83
N ILE A 132 0.74 15.44 -6.04
CA ILE A 132 -0.24 15.08 -4.99
C ILE A 132 0.46 14.40 -3.81
N LEU A 133 1.40 13.50 -4.08
CA LEU A 133 2.10 12.73 -3.05
C LEU A 133 3.34 13.45 -2.50
N HIS A 134 3.68 14.66 -2.97
CA HIS A 134 4.97 15.31 -2.79
C HIS A 134 5.50 15.28 -1.35
N TYR A 135 4.62 15.52 -0.38
CA TYR A 135 4.93 15.54 1.05
C TYR A 135 5.47 14.19 1.57
N PHE A 136 4.93 13.09 1.07
CA PHE A 136 5.26 11.72 1.47
C PHE A 136 6.45 11.13 0.71
N LEU A 137 6.78 11.71 -0.45
CA LEU A 137 7.82 11.16 -1.31
C LEU A 137 9.23 11.47 -0.79
N PRO A 138 10.17 10.51 -0.89
CA PRO A 138 11.57 10.77 -0.67
C PRO A 138 12.18 11.58 -1.83
N VAL A 139 13.35 12.16 -1.56
CA VAL A 139 14.18 12.78 -2.60
C VAL A 139 14.71 11.71 -3.55
N ASP A 140 14.67 12.00 -4.85
CA ASP A 140 15.23 11.17 -5.90
C ASP A 140 16.76 11.19 -5.84
N LYS A 141 17.32 10.08 -5.37
CA LYS A 141 18.78 9.83 -5.38
C LYS A 141 19.18 8.77 -6.41
N VAL A 142 18.24 8.36 -7.26
CA VAL A 142 18.41 7.22 -8.17
C VAL A 142 18.60 7.68 -9.61
N THR A 143 17.89 8.72 -10.03
CA THR A 143 17.86 9.14 -11.44
C THR A 143 18.69 10.39 -11.76
N GLN A 144 19.33 10.99 -10.75
CA GLN A 144 20.11 12.20 -10.90
C GLN A 144 21.42 12.14 -10.08
N ASN A 145 22.43 12.86 -10.55
CA ASN A 145 23.71 13.10 -9.90
C ASN A 145 23.90 14.60 -9.69
N GLU A 146 24.69 14.98 -8.69
CA GLU A 146 24.97 16.41 -8.38
C GLU A 146 25.64 17.17 -9.54
N ASP A 147 26.29 16.46 -10.45
CA ASP A 147 26.94 17.01 -11.64
C ASP A 147 25.98 17.17 -12.85
N ASP A 148 24.73 16.70 -12.74
CA ASP A 148 23.75 16.81 -13.82
C ASP A 148 23.32 18.28 -14.01
N ILE A 149 23.18 18.71 -15.27
CA ILE A 149 22.83 20.10 -15.62
C ILE A 149 21.48 20.51 -15.03
N ASP A 150 20.56 19.55 -14.90
CA ASP A 150 19.21 19.70 -14.37
C ASP A 150 19.04 19.07 -12.97
N PHE A 151 20.15 18.90 -12.22
CA PHE A 151 20.10 18.41 -10.86
C PHE A 151 19.18 19.27 -9.99
N ASP A 152 18.21 18.61 -9.34
CA ASP A 152 17.35 19.23 -8.35
C ASP A 152 17.43 18.44 -7.02
N PRO A 153 18.07 19.00 -5.97
CA PRO A 153 18.24 18.31 -4.70
C PRO A 153 16.91 18.04 -3.96
N ASN A 154 15.81 18.63 -4.42
CA ASN A 154 14.48 18.44 -3.86
C ASN A 154 13.55 17.61 -4.76
N LYS A 155 14.03 17.14 -5.92
CA LYS A 155 13.26 16.31 -6.85
C LYS A 155 12.69 15.12 -6.10
N LYS A 156 11.38 14.95 -6.12
CA LYS A 156 10.68 13.85 -5.47
C LYS A 156 10.49 12.68 -6.42
N ARG A 157 10.46 11.46 -5.87
CA ARG A 157 10.20 10.24 -6.65
C ARG A 157 9.32 9.28 -5.89
N LEU A 158 8.28 8.78 -6.58
CA LEU A 158 7.51 7.62 -6.12
C LEU A 158 8.36 6.35 -6.15
N LEU A 159 8.77 5.91 -4.95
CA LEU A 159 9.38 4.60 -4.73
C LEU A 159 8.28 3.55 -4.50
N VAL A 160 8.63 2.29 -4.70
CA VAL A 160 7.71 1.17 -4.50
C VAL A 160 8.43 0.03 -3.76
N PRO A 161 7.74 -0.74 -2.91
CA PRO A 161 6.31 -0.68 -2.61
C PRO A 161 5.95 0.55 -1.78
N ASP A 162 4.78 1.12 -2.03
CA ASP A 162 4.23 2.21 -1.22
C ASP A 162 2.71 2.10 -1.17
N VAL A 163 2.15 2.14 0.03
CA VAL A 163 0.72 1.99 0.28
C VAL A 163 0.19 3.28 0.91
N TYR A 164 -0.77 3.92 0.25
CA TYR A 164 -1.38 5.16 0.68
C TYR A 164 -2.82 4.94 1.14
N PHE A 165 -3.19 5.65 2.20
CA PHE A 165 -4.53 5.69 2.76
C PHE A 165 -5.16 7.04 2.46
N VAL A 166 -6.18 7.05 1.60
CA VAL A 166 -6.77 8.26 1.03
C VAL A 166 -8.21 8.41 1.53
N TYR A 167 -8.61 9.60 1.93
CA TYR A 167 -9.97 9.94 2.31
C TYR A 167 -10.43 11.19 1.58
N GLN A 168 -11.43 11.03 0.70
CA GLN A 168 -12.01 12.11 -0.12
C GLN A 168 -10.94 12.95 -0.85
N GLY A 169 -9.94 12.28 -1.43
CA GLY A 169 -8.82 12.93 -2.12
C GLY A 169 -7.69 13.43 -1.22
N GLU A 170 -7.83 13.36 0.10
CA GLU A 170 -6.75 13.70 1.03
C GLU A 170 -5.95 12.45 1.40
N VAL A 171 -4.65 12.48 1.18
CA VAL A 171 -3.73 11.42 1.61
C VAL A 171 -3.45 11.59 3.09
N ILE A 172 -3.98 10.70 3.92
CA ILE A 172 -3.90 10.80 5.37
C ILE A 172 -2.58 10.25 5.90
N SER A 173 -2.16 9.12 5.36
CA SER A 173 -0.95 8.41 5.77
C SER A 173 -0.47 7.49 4.65
N HIS A 174 0.77 7.02 4.77
CA HIS A 174 1.31 6.01 3.89
C HIS A 174 2.32 5.13 4.63
N TYR A 175 2.63 3.97 4.04
CA TYR A 175 3.75 3.14 4.46
C TYR A 175 4.48 2.56 3.25
N SER A 176 5.79 2.84 3.18
CA SER A 176 6.69 2.31 2.15
C SER A 176 7.62 1.22 2.73
N ALA A 177 7.37 -0.03 2.36
CA ALA A 177 8.08 -1.20 2.86
C ALA A 177 9.37 -1.49 2.06
N VAL A 178 10.44 -0.74 2.35
CA VAL A 178 11.72 -0.81 1.61
C VAL A 178 12.87 -1.46 2.40
N ASP A 179 12.56 -2.09 3.52
CA ASP A 179 13.58 -2.65 4.43
C ASP A 179 14.07 -4.05 3.98
N HIS A 180 13.19 -4.86 3.37
CA HIS A 180 13.47 -6.27 3.10
C HIS A 180 13.41 -6.61 1.61
N ARG A 181 14.36 -7.42 1.13
CA ARG A 181 14.43 -7.90 -0.27
C ARG A 181 14.31 -9.42 -0.41
N THR A 182 14.20 -10.11 0.71
CA THR A 182 14.14 -11.57 0.83
C THR A 182 12.85 -11.99 1.50
N LYS A 183 12.59 -13.30 1.57
CA LYS A 183 11.48 -13.82 2.36
C LYS A 183 11.58 -13.34 3.79
N LEU A 184 10.49 -12.79 4.33
CA LEU A 184 10.41 -12.36 5.72
C LEU A 184 10.42 -13.58 6.64
N THR A 185 11.12 -13.45 7.76
CA THR A 185 10.87 -14.28 8.93
C THR A 185 9.50 -13.95 9.52
N GLU A 186 8.98 -14.80 10.40
CA GLU A 186 7.70 -14.53 11.07
C GLU A 186 7.73 -13.20 11.84
N ASP A 187 8.83 -12.90 12.54
CA ASP A 187 8.96 -11.67 13.32
C ASP A 187 8.97 -10.43 12.41
N GLU A 188 9.68 -10.48 11.28
CA GLU A 188 9.70 -9.42 10.27
C GLU A 188 8.32 -9.27 9.60
N LEU A 189 7.64 -10.37 9.29
CA LEU A 189 6.27 -10.35 8.76
C LEU A 189 5.33 -9.60 9.71
N GLN A 190 5.34 -9.95 10.99
CA GLN A 190 4.51 -9.29 12.00
C GLN A 190 4.93 -7.84 12.25
N GLU A 191 6.20 -7.49 12.03
CA GLU A 191 6.65 -6.11 12.07
C GLU A 191 6.10 -5.29 10.91
N GLU A 192 6.17 -5.81 9.68
CA GLU A 192 5.60 -5.17 8.50
C GLU A 192 4.08 -5.00 8.62
N VAL A 193 3.36 -6.02 9.11
CA VAL A 193 1.92 -5.92 9.42
C VAL A 193 1.64 -4.79 10.42
N ARG A 194 2.46 -4.65 11.47
CA ARG A 194 2.32 -3.56 12.47
C ARG A 194 2.59 -2.18 11.86
N LYS A 195 3.51 -2.05 10.92
CA LYS A 195 3.78 -0.79 10.22
C LYS A 195 2.59 -0.39 9.33
N TYR A 196 1.99 -1.33 8.58
CA TYR A 196 0.73 -1.08 7.87
C TYR A 196 -0.41 -0.70 8.82
N GLN A 197 -0.53 -1.41 9.95
CA GLN A 197 -1.54 -1.13 10.98
C GLN A 197 -1.40 0.29 11.53
N SER A 198 -0.18 0.74 11.83
CA SER A 198 0.08 2.09 12.33
C SER A 198 -0.40 3.16 11.35
N ALA A 199 -0.09 3.01 10.06
CA ALA A 199 -0.56 3.96 9.05
C ALA A 199 -2.10 3.93 8.90
N TYR A 200 -2.71 2.74 8.99
CA TYR A 200 -4.16 2.60 8.92
C TYR A 200 -4.90 3.20 10.13
N GLU A 201 -4.31 3.15 11.32
CA GLU A 201 -4.87 3.76 12.53
C GLU A 201 -5.00 5.29 12.40
N ASP A 202 -4.01 5.95 11.81
CA ASP A 202 -4.09 7.40 11.50
C ASP A 202 -5.25 7.70 10.54
N TYR A 203 -5.42 6.86 9.51
CA TYR A 203 -6.52 6.96 8.56
C TYR A 203 -7.89 6.79 9.24
N ILE A 204 -8.07 5.76 10.07
CA ILE A 204 -9.34 5.52 10.78
C ILE A 204 -9.62 6.63 11.80
N ALA A 205 -8.60 7.11 12.50
CA ALA A 205 -8.72 8.24 13.42
C ALA A 205 -9.23 9.49 12.67
N TYR A 206 -8.65 9.82 11.52
CA TYR A 206 -9.07 10.94 10.68
C TYR A 206 -10.52 10.81 10.20
N GLN A 207 -10.94 9.62 9.74
CA GLN A 207 -12.33 9.39 9.34
C GLN A 207 -13.31 9.59 10.50
N SER A 208 -12.93 9.16 11.70
CA SER A 208 -13.78 9.27 12.88
C SER A 208 -13.98 10.72 13.33
N THR A 209 -13.00 11.60 13.10
CA THR A 209 -13.08 13.02 13.43
C THR A 209 -13.84 13.82 12.37
N CYS A 210 -13.69 13.50 11.09
CA CYS A 210 -14.38 14.23 10.01
C CYS A 210 -15.86 13.87 9.80
N ASN A 211 -16.30 12.67 10.20
CA ASN A 211 -17.73 12.28 10.15
C ASN A 211 -18.67 13.13 11.05
N GLY A 212 -18.15 14.12 11.78
CA GLY A 212 -18.92 15.02 12.66
C GLY A 212 -19.04 16.48 12.20
N SER A 213 -18.18 16.96 11.31
CA SER A 213 -18.20 18.28 10.60
C SER A 213 -16.83 18.52 9.97
N CYS A 214 -16.67 18.00 8.76
CA CYS A 214 -15.82 18.55 7.71
C CYS A 214 -16.82 18.85 6.57
#